data_AF-A0A482TH92-F1
#
_entry.id   AF-A0A482TH92-F1
#
_cell.length_a   1.000
_cell.length_b   1.000
_cell.length_c   1.000
_cell.angle_alpha   90.00
_cell.angle_beta   90.00
_cell.angle_gamma   90.00
#
_symmetry.space_group_name_H-M   'P 1'
#
loop_
_entity.id
_entity.type
_entity.pdbx_description
1 polymer ?
#
loop_
_entity_poly.entity_id
_entity_poly.type
_entity_poly.pdbx_seq_one_letter_code
_entity_poly.pdbx_strand_id
1 'polypeptide(L)'
;MARNPPVPDDEIVRTLKRLYRAGECDSADGGVPSCAIAEELGVTNSPINRRLKHDDRARSVWGIGPNGPRPSWIPLVECERASATSHAEGDL
;
A
#
# COMPACT_ATOMS: atom_id res chain seq x y z
N MET A 1 19.01 -13.47 -17.93
CA MET A 1 17.87 -12.74 -17.33
C MET A 1 17.58 -13.36 -15.97
N ALA A 2 17.79 -12.62 -14.87
CA ALA A 2 17.51 -13.14 -13.53
C ALA A 2 16.00 -13.39 -13.39
N ARG A 3 15.61 -14.63 -13.11
CA ARG A 3 14.24 -14.98 -12.72
C ARG A 3 14.04 -14.43 -11.31
N ASN A 4 13.26 -13.35 -11.18
CA ASN A 4 12.85 -12.88 -9.86
C ASN A 4 12.13 -14.02 -9.13
N PRO A 5 12.54 -14.38 -7.90
CA PRO A 5 11.83 -15.37 -7.11
C PRO A 5 10.37 -14.89 -6.90
N PRO A 6 9.39 -15.80 -6.93
CA PRO A 6 8.00 -15.42 -6.71
C PRO A 6 7.83 -14.98 -5.25
N VAL A 7 7.72 -13.67 -5.02
CA VAL A 7 7.31 -13.13 -3.72
C VAL A 7 5.83 -13.51 -3.51
N PRO A 8 5.39 -14.03 -2.35
CA PRO A 8 3.97 -14.21 -2.05
C PRO A 8 3.21 -12.88 -2.00
N ASP A 9 1.93 -12.86 -2.38
CA ASP A 9 1.12 -11.64 -2.36
C ASP A 9 0.98 -11.09 -0.92
N ASP A 10 0.90 -11.98 0.08
CA ASP A 10 0.91 -11.61 1.49
C ASP A 10 2.17 -10.85 1.94
N GLU A 11 3.32 -11.20 1.36
CA GLU A 11 4.57 -10.54 1.70
C GLU A 11 4.62 -9.12 1.10
N ILE A 12 4.07 -8.93 -0.10
CA ILE A 12 3.90 -7.61 -0.72
C ILE A 12 3.00 -6.72 0.13
N VAL A 13 1.82 -7.23 0.55
CA VAL A 13 0.89 -6.48 1.38
C VAL A 13 1.47 -6.20 2.78
N ARG A 14 2.22 -7.14 3.35
CA ARG A 14 2.92 -6.95 4.62
C ARG A 14 3.97 -5.84 4.51
N THR A 15 4.76 -5.84 3.45
CA THR A 15 5.76 -4.79 3.19
C THR A 15 5.10 -3.44 2.99
N LEU A 16 4.02 -3.37 2.20
CA LEU A 16 3.22 -2.16 2.05
C LEU A 16 2.75 -1.61 3.41
N LYS A 17 2.13 -2.45 4.25
CA LYS A 17 1.66 -2.05 5.59
C LYS A 17 2.80 -1.54 6.48
N ARG A 18 3.97 -2.19 6.43
CA ARG A 18 5.14 -1.78 7.22
C ARG A 18 5.68 -0.42 6.77
N LEU A 19 5.91 -0.24 5.48
CA LEU A 19 6.41 1.01 4.90
C LEU A 19 5.44 2.17 5.15
N TYR A 20 4.14 1.92 4.98
CA TYR A 20 3.10 2.92 5.26
C TYR A 20 3.11 3.36 6.73
N ARG A 21 3.23 2.42 7.67
CA ARG A 21 3.33 2.73 9.12
C ARG A 21 4.63 3.45 9.49
N ALA A 22 5.71 3.21 8.76
CA ALA A 22 6.99 3.88 8.94
C ALA A 22 6.99 5.32 8.39
N GLY A 23 5.95 5.72 7.66
CA GLY A 23 5.86 7.04 7.03
C GLY A 23 6.63 7.14 5.72
N GLU A 24 7.01 6.01 5.11
CA GLU A 24 7.66 5.92 3.78
C GLU A 24 6.65 6.16 2.65
N CYS A 25 5.91 7.26 2.76
CA CYS A 25 4.86 7.66 1.83
C CYS A 25 5.34 8.77 0.90
N ASP A 26 4.74 8.85 -0.27
CA ASP A 26 4.89 9.95 -1.20
C ASP A 26 4.20 11.20 -0.64
N SER A 27 4.94 12.30 -0.62
CA SER A 27 4.51 13.56 -0.01
C SER A 27 3.25 14.14 -0.66
N ALA A 28 2.94 13.75 -1.90
CA ALA A 28 1.83 14.31 -2.66
C ALA A 28 0.50 13.55 -2.45
N ASP A 29 0.56 12.25 -2.15
CA ASP A 29 -0.62 11.38 -2.10
C ASP A 29 -0.78 10.56 -0.82
N GLY A 30 0.23 10.56 0.05
CA GLY A 30 0.22 9.83 1.31
C GLY A 30 0.30 8.30 1.19
N GLY A 31 0.68 7.75 0.05
CA GLY A 31 0.83 6.32 -0.24
C GLY A 31 2.28 5.89 -0.47
N VAL A 32 2.57 4.59 -0.33
CA VAL A 32 3.92 4.04 -0.53
C VAL A 32 4.19 3.84 -2.02
N PRO A 33 5.28 4.40 -2.59
CA PRO A 33 5.59 4.22 -4.00
C PRO A 33 5.99 2.76 -4.30
N SER A 34 5.57 2.24 -5.46
CA SER A 34 5.88 0.85 -5.84
C SER A 34 7.38 0.51 -5.80
N CYS A 35 8.25 1.47 -6.12
CA CYS A 35 9.69 1.29 -6.10
C CYS A 35 10.23 0.98 -4.71
N ALA A 36 9.71 1.63 -3.66
CA ALA A 36 10.11 1.35 -2.29
C ALA A 36 9.71 -0.08 -1.87
N ILE A 37 8.52 -0.52 -2.27
CA ILE A 37 8.04 -1.90 -2.03
C ILE A 37 8.94 -2.91 -2.76
N ALA A 38 9.29 -2.61 -4.02
CA ALA A 38 10.10 -3.49 -4.85
C ALA A 38 11.56 -3.58 -4.36
N GLU A 39 12.14 -2.46 -3.94
CA GLU A 39 13.49 -2.38 -3.36
C GLU A 39 13.60 -3.20 -2.09
N GLU A 40 12.63 -3.07 -1.18
CA GLU A 40 12.58 -3.85 0.06
C GLU A 40 12.51 -5.36 -0.20
N LEU A 41 11.73 -5.76 -1.21
CA LEU A 41 11.52 -7.17 -1.55
C LEU A 41 12.60 -7.73 -2.49
N GLY A 42 13.57 -6.91 -2.92
CA GLY A 42 14.61 -7.31 -3.87
C GLY A 42 14.06 -7.74 -5.23
N VAL A 43 12.92 -7.19 -5.67
CA VAL A 43 12.28 -7.51 -6.95
C VAL A 43 12.09 -6.29 -7.85
N THR A 44 11.58 -6.50 -9.07
CA THR A 44 11.27 -5.42 -10.00
C THR A 44 9.86 -4.85 -9.74
N ASN A 45 9.61 -3.62 -10.18
CA ASN A 45 8.33 -2.93 -9.98
C ASN A 45 7.12 -3.59 -10.66
N SER A 46 7.31 -4.15 -11.86
CA SER A 46 6.21 -4.71 -12.66
C SER A 46 5.36 -5.76 -11.92
N PRO A 47 5.94 -6.77 -11.23
CA PRO A 47 5.14 -7.73 -10.46
C PRO A 47 4.38 -7.09 -9.29
N ILE A 48 4.93 -6.08 -8.63
CA ILE A 48 4.28 -5.40 -7.50
C ILE A 48 3.00 -4.70 -7.96
N ASN A 49 3.10 -3.88 -9.02
CA ASN A 49 1.95 -3.15 -9.56
C ASN A 49 0.81 -4.08 -9.98
N ARG A 50 1.14 -5.16 -10.69
CA ARG A 50 0.14 -6.11 -11.15
C ARG A 50 -0.57 -6.79 -9.98
N ARG A 51 0.17 -7.16 -8.94
CA ARG A 51 -0.38 -7.89 -7.79
C ARG A 51 -1.23 -7.00 -6.90
N LEU A 52 -0.74 -5.83 -6.49
CA LEU A 52 -1.50 -4.90 -5.67
C LEU A 52 -2.75 -4.35 -6.38
N LYS A 53 -2.76 -4.28 -7.72
CA LYS A 53 -3.95 -3.89 -8.48
C LYS A 53 -5.10 -4.90 -8.37
N HIS A 54 -4.78 -6.16 -8.10
CA HIS A 54 -5.74 -7.25 -7.94
C HIS A 54 -5.94 -7.68 -6.48
N ASP A 55 -5.28 -7.01 -5.53
CA ASP A 55 -5.38 -7.30 -4.11
C ASP A 55 -6.36 -6.32 -3.45
N ASP A 56 -7.39 -6.83 -2.79
CA ASP A 56 -8.45 -6.07 -2.14
C ASP A 56 -7.99 -5.38 -0.84
N ARG A 57 -6.79 -5.69 -0.36
CA ARG A 57 -6.18 -5.11 0.85
C ARG A 57 -5.34 -3.87 0.54
N ALA A 58 -5.31 -3.43 -0.70
CA ALA A 58 -4.56 -2.25 -1.12
C ALA A 58 -5.38 -1.38 -2.10
N ARG A 59 -5.14 -0.07 -2.03
CA ARG A 59 -5.71 0.89 -2.97
C ARG A 59 -4.59 1.61 -3.70
N SER A 60 -4.69 1.66 -5.02
CA SER A 60 -3.80 2.49 -5.83
C SER A 60 -4.18 3.97 -5.68
N VAL A 61 -3.16 4.80 -5.47
CA VAL A 61 -3.21 6.26 -5.56
C VAL A 61 -2.08 6.73 -6.48
N TRP A 62 -2.12 8.00 -6.88
CA TRP A 62 -1.17 8.58 -7.81
C TRP A 62 -0.32 9.63 -7.11
N GLY A 63 0.98 9.37 -7.06
CA GLY A 63 1.97 10.22 -6.39
C GLY A 63 2.83 10.95 -7.39
N ILE A 64 3.58 11.94 -6.92
CA ILE A 64 4.46 12.73 -7.77
C ILE A 64 5.90 12.37 -7.43
N GLY A 65 6.48 11.49 -8.24
CA GLY A 65 7.89 11.14 -8.17
C GLY A 65 8.79 12.11 -8.94
N PRO A 66 10.12 11.93 -8.87
CA PRO A 66 11.08 12.77 -9.58
C PRO A 66 10.93 12.72 -11.11
N ASN A 67 10.32 11.66 -11.64
CA ASN A 67 10.07 11.46 -13.08
C ASN A 67 8.60 11.71 -13.48
N GLY A 68 7.80 12.35 -12.61
CA GLY A 68 6.39 12.61 -12.85
C GLY A 68 5.45 11.64 -12.10
N PRO A 69 4.17 11.55 -12.52
CA PRO A 69 3.17 10.73 -11.87
C PRO A 69 3.58 9.25 -11.83
N ARG A 70 3.49 8.64 -10.66
CA ARG A 70 3.81 7.22 -10.47
C ARG A 70 2.75 6.54 -9.59
N PRO A 71 2.57 5.23 -9.73
CA PRO A 71 1.70 4.48 -8.83
C PRO A 71 2.30 4.45 -7.41
N SER A 72 1.46 4.80 -6.45
CA SER A 72 1.67 4.60 -5.02
C SER A 72 0.49 3.80 -4.44
N TRP A 73 0.67 3.28 -3.23
CA TRP A 73 -0.27 2.33 -2.64
C TRP A 73 -0.58 2.68 -1.19
N ILE A 74 -1.85 2.60 -0.85
CA ILE A 74 -2.34 2.74 0.52
C ILE A 74 -2.84 1.36 0.95
N PRO A 75 -2.41 0.82 2.11
CA PRO A 75 -3.02 -0.37 2.65
C PRO A 75 -4.46 -0.05 3.05
N LEU A 76 -5.40 -0.82 2.52
CA LEU A 76 -6.75 -0.87 3.07
C LEU A 76 -6.64 -1.72 4.34
N VAL A 77 -6.44 -1.06 5.47
CA VAL A 77 -6.65 -1.70 6.77
C VAL A 77 -8.06 -2.27 6.76
N GLU A 78 -8.22 -3.50 7.25
CA GLU A 78 -9.53 -4.04 7.58
C GLU A 78 -10.24 -2.96 8.39
N CYS A 79 -11.26 -2.35 7.77
CA CYS A 79 -12.08 -1.35 8.40
C CYS A 79 -13.03 -2.10 9.35
N GLU A 80 -12.47 -2.89 10.27
CA GLU A 80 -13.22 -3.42 11.39
C GLU A 80 -13.24 -2.35 12.48
N ARG A 81 -14.40 -1.69 12.54
CA ARG A 81 -15.08 -1.37 13.80
C ARG A 81 -14.65 -0.09 14.54
N ALA A 82 -14.35 1.00 13.83
CA ALA A 82 -14.40 2.35 14.42
C ALA A 82 -15.78 3.03 14.34
N SER A 83 -16.83 2.33 13.89
CA SER A 83 -18.21 2.84 13.85
C SER A 83 -19.13 2.25 14.95
N ALA A 84 -18.61 1.57 15.97
CA ALA A 84 -19.44 0.92 16.99
C ALA A 84 -19.56 1.66 18.34
N THR A 85 -19.03 2.89 18.47
CA THR A 85 -19.21 3.72 19.69
C THR A 85 -19.28 5.20 19.34
N SER A 86 -20.35 5.63 18.68
CA SER A 86 -20.81 7.05 18.66
C SER A 86 -22.29 7.09 18.24
N HIS A 87 -23.13 6.39 19.01
CA HIS A 87 -24.59 6.59 19.04
C HIS A 87 -25.15 5.97 20.32
N ALA A 88 -24.68 6.45 21.46
CA ALA A 88 -25.26 6.16 22.76
C ALA A 88 -25.16 7.40 23.67
N GLU A 89 -25.55 8.55 23.13
CA GLU A 89 -25.92 9.72 23.93
C GLU A 89 -27.28 10.16 23.38
N GLY A 90 -28.29 9.33 23.67
CA GLY A 90 -29.69 9.65 23.47
C GLY A 90 -30.28 10.20 24.76
N ASP A 91 -31.16 11.18 24.60
CA ASP A 91 -32.20 11.64 25.53
C ASP A 91 -31.78 12.10 26.94
N LEU A 92 -31.68 13.42 27.09
CA LEU A 92 -32.18 14.15 28.27
C LEU A 92 -33.37 15.01 27.86
#